data_AF-A0A970C158-F1
#
_entry.id   AF-A0A970C158-F1
#
_cell.length_a   1.000
_cell.length_b   1.000
_cell.length_c   1.000
_cell.angle_alpha   90.00
_cell.angle_beta   90.00
_cell.angle_gamma   90.00
#
_symmetry.space_group_name_H-M   'P 1'
#
loop_
_entity.id
_entity.type
_entity.pdbx_description
1 polymer ?
#
loop_
_entity_poly.entity_id
_entity_poly.type
_entity_poly.pdbx_seq_one_letter_code
_entity_poly.pdbx_strand_id
1 'polypeptide(L)' 'MRRVISVSLPEDLRKELEQFTAEEGMSRSEIIQASLRDYMFLRRFRSLRGRMMLHAQQEGLFTDQDVFDRVS' A
#
# COMPACT_ATOMS: atom_id res chain seq x y z
N MET A 1 -18.84 -11.23 7.44
CA MET A 1 -18.32 -12.45 8.10
C MET A 1 -16.81 -12.37 8.19
N ARG A 2 -16.22 -12.59 9.37
CA ARG A 2 -14.76 -12.76 9.52
C ARG A 2 -14.43 -14.24 9.29
N ARG A 3 -13.35 -14.53 8.57
CA ARG A 3 -12.78 -15.88 8.41
C ARG A 3 -11.34 -15.86 8.91
N VAL A 4 -10.94 -16.90 9.63
CA VAL A 4 -9.58 -17.05 10.10
C VAL A 4 -8.69 -17.49 8.94
N ILE A 5 -7.54 -16.86 8.80
CA ILE A 5 -6.49 -17.25 7.85
C ILE A 5 -5.30 -17.70 8.69
N SER A 6 -4.87 -18.95 8.51
CA SER A 6 -3.63 -19.46 9.10
C SER A 6 -2.51 -19.30 8.08
N VAL A 7 -1.40 -18.67 8.48
CA VAL A 7 -0.23 -18.45 7.64
C VAL A 7 1.02 -18.86 8.40
N SER A 8 1.96 -19.50 7.70
CA SER A 8 3.30 -19.75 8.22
C SER A 8 4.12 -18.46 8.10
N LEU A 9 4.80 -18.08 9.18
CA LEU A 9 5.68 -16.93 9.25
C LEU A 9 7.09 -17.40 9.64
N PRO A 10 8.14 -16.91 8.97
CA PRO A 10 9.51 -17.05 9.45
C PRO A 10 9.67 -16.58 10.90
N GLU A 11 10.52 -17.23 11.67
CA GLU A 11 10.68 -16.97 13.11
C GLU A 11 11.18 -15.55 13.42
N ASP A 12 12.03 -15.00 12.57
CA ASP A 12 12.48 -13.61 12.62
C ASP A 12 11.31 -12.64 12.46
N LEU A 13 10.48 -12.83 11.43
CA LEU A 13 9.32 -11.98 11.18
C LEU A 13 8.26 -12.10 12.29
N ARG A 14 8.10 -13.30 12.87
CA ARG A 14 7.22 -13.50 14.03
C ARG A 14 7.67 -12.67 15.23
N LYS A 15 8.97 -12.67 15.52
CA LYS A 15 9.55 -11.89 16.63
C LYS A 15 9.42 -10.39 16.40
N GLU A 16 9.68 -9.93 15.18
CA GLU A 16 9.53 -8.52 14.82
C GLU A 16 8.07 -8.06 14.98
N LEU A 17 7.10 -8.87 14.55
CA LEU A 17 5.68 -8.60 14.76
C LEU A 17 5.33 -8.54 16.25
N GLU A 18 5.84 -9.46 17.07
CA GLU A 18 5.60 -9.46 18.52
C GLU A 18 6.16 -8.19 19.19
N GLN A 19 7.36 -7.77 18.80
CA GLN A 19 7.97 -6.53 19.30
C GLN A 19 7.13 -5.31 18.90
N PHE A 20 6.74 -5.20 17.63
CA PHE A 20 5.93 -4.08 17.14
C PHE A 20 4.58 -3.99 17.85
N THR A 21 3.92 -5.13 18.10
CA THR A 21 2.67 -5.15 18.89
C THR A 21 2.84 -4.66 20.32
N ALA A 22 4.00 -4.94 20.94
CA ALA A 22 4.28 -4.51 22.30
C ALA A 22 4.55 -3.00 22.40
N GLU A 23 5.16 -2.41 21.37
CA GLU A 23 5.50 -1.00 21.32
C GLU A 23 4.30 -0.10 20.94
N GLU A 24 3.50 -0.51 19.96
CA GLU A 24 2.43 0.32 19.38
C GLU A 24 1.05 0.06 20.01
N GLY A 25 0.91 -0.94 20.88
CA GLY A 25 -0.37 -1.30 21.50
C GLY A 25 -1.41 -1.88 20.54
N MET A 26 -1.02 -2.20 19.31
CA MET A 26 -1.87 -2.83 18.30
C MET A 26 -1.82 -4.35 18.41
N SER A 27 -2.93 -5.02 18.09
CA SER A 27 -2.94 -6.48 18.02
C SER A 27 -2.27 -7.00 16.74
N ARG A 28 -1.75 -8.24 16.80
CA ARG A 28 -1.18 -8.93 15.62
C ARG A 28 -2.13 -8.93 14.42
N SER A 29 -3.42 -9.14 14.69
CA SER A 29 -4.45 -9.18 13.65
C SER A 29 -4.68 -7.81 13.01
N GLU A 30 -4.61 -6.72 13.76
CA GLU A 30 -4.75 -5.36 13.22
C GLU A 30 -3.58 -5.02 12.32
N ILE A 31 -2.34 -5.30 12.76
CA ILE A 31 -1.14 -5.08 11.94
C ILE A 31 -1.22 -5.89 10.65
N ILE A 32 -1.51 -7.19 10.72
CA ILE A 32 -1.61 -8.04 9.52
C ILE A 32 -2.69 -7.53 8.56
N GLN A 33 -3.85 -7.09 9.09
CA GLN A 33 -4.92 -6.53 8.26
C GLN A 33 -4.51 -5.20 7.61
N ALA A 34 -3.83 -4.32 8.34
CA ALA A 34 -3.31 -3.06 7.82
C ALA A 34 -2.26 -3.31 6.73
N SER A 35 -1.26 -4.15 7.00
CA SER A 35 -0.22 -4.53 6.04
C SER A 35 -0.80 -5.13 4.76
N LEU A 36 -1.81 -6.00 4.85
CA LEU A 36 -2.49 -6.54 3.67
C LEU A 36 -3.24 -5.47 2.88
N ARG A 37 -3.92 -4.56 3.57
CA ARG A 37 -4.64 -3.43 2.93
C ARG A 37 -3.65 -2.54 2.17
N ASP A 38 -2.55 -2.18 2.80
CA ASP A 38 -1.53 -1.29 2.24
C ASP A 38 -0.81 -1.95 1.06
N TYR A 39 -0.43 -3.23 1.20
CA TYR A 39 0.15 -4.00 0.11
C TYR A 39 -0.75 -4.00 -1.13
N MET A 40 -2.03 -4.31 -0.96
CA MET A 40 -2.98 -4.32 -2.07
C MET A 40 -3.25 -2.92 -2.61
N PHE A 41 -3.31 -1.91 -1.75
CA PHE A 41 -3.50 -0.52 -2.16
C PHE A 41 -2.34 -0.04 -3.03
N LEU A 42 -1.09 -0.21 -2.58
CA LEU A 42 0.10 0.18 -3.34
C LEU A 42 0.16 -0.51 -4.70
N ARG A 43 -0.19 -1.80 -4.75
CA ARG A 43 -0.21 -2.54 -6.02
C ARG A 43 -1.27 -2.01 -6.98
N ARG A 44 -2.49 -1.74 -6.50
CA ARG A 44 -3.56 -1.11 -7.30
C ARG A 44 -3.16 0.29 -7.75
N PHE A 45 -2.60 1.10 -6.85
CA PHE A 45 -2.16 2.45 -7.15
C PHE A 45 -1.08 2.47 -8.23
N ARG A 46 -0.04 1.64 -8.11
CA ARG A 46 1.02 1.55 -9.13
C ARG A 46 0.47 1.14 -10.50
N SER A 47 -0.46 0.18 -10.53
CA SER A 47 -1.13 -0.24 -11.77
C SER A 47 -1.95 0.91 -12.39
N LEU A 48 -2.72 1.63 -11.57
CA LEU A 48 -3.49 2.77 -12.03
C LEU A 48 -2.57 3.88 -12.54
N ARG A 49 -1.54 4.24 -11.78
CA ARG A 49 -0.53 5.24 -12.16
C ARG A 49 0.07 4.92 -13.52
N GLY A 50 0.45 3.66 -13.78
CA GLY A 50 0.98 3.27 -15.09
C GLY A 50 0.03 3.58 -16.25
N ARG A 51 -1.26 3.29 -16.09
CA ARG A 51 -2.28 3.63 -17.10
C ARG A 51 -2.46 5.14 -17.25
N MET A 52 -2.55 5.85 -16.12
CA MET A 52 -2.78 7.30 -16.12
C MET A 52 -1.59 8.07 -16.70
N MET A 53 -0.35 7.62 -16.44
CA MET A 53 0.85 8.21 -17.04
C MET A 53 0.84 8.13 -18.56
N LEU A 54 0.40 7.00 -19.14
CA LEU A 54 0.27 6.86 -20.59
C LEU A 54 -0.72 7.87 -21.17
N HIS A 55 -1.88 8.04 -20.53
CA HIS A 55 -2.86 9.04 -20.95
C HIS A 55 -2.33 10.47 -20.81
N ALA A 56 -1.65 10.79 -19.69
CA ALA A 56 -1.06 12.11 -19.47
C ALA A 56 -0.03 12.45 -20.56
N GLN A 57 0.83 11.51 -20.93
CA GLN A 57 1.83 11.70 -21.98
C GLN A 57 1.20 11.92 -23.36
N GLN A 58 0.09 11.24 -23.67
CA GLN A 58 -0.67 11.46 -24.91
C GLN A 58 -1.24 12.88 -24.99
N GLU A 59 -1.58 13.46 -23.84
CA GLU A 59 -2.05 14.85 -23.70
C GLU A 59 -0.91 15.86 -23.53
N GLY A 60 0.36 15.42 -23.62
CA GLY A 60 1.53 16.29 -23.49
C GLY A 60 1.90 16.70 -22.07
N LEU A 61 1.38 16.02 -21.04
CA LEU A 61 1.66 16.27 -19.63
C LEU A 61 2.73 15.31 -19.11
N PHE A 62 3.87 15.84 -18.65
CA PHE A 62 5.03 15.06 -18.20
C PHE A 62 5.45 15.35 -16.76
N THR A 63 5.16 16.54 -16.28
CA THR A 63 5.55 17.06 -14.97
C THR A 63 4.36 17.57 -14.19
N ASP A 64 4.54 17.72 -12.88
CA ASP A 64 3.52 18.33 -12.02
C ASP A 64 3.26 19.80 -12.40
N GLN A 65 4.26 20.49 -12.98
CA GLN A 65 4.10 21.86 -13.49
C GLN A 65 3.15 21.89 -14.69
N ASP A 66 3.28 20.93 -15.63
CA ASP A 66 2.37 20.85 -16.80
C ASP A 66 0.92 20.67 -16.35
N VAL A 67 0.71 19.92 -15.26
CA VAL A 67 -0.62 19.75 -14.65
C VAL A 67 -1.10 21.05 -14.02
N PHE A 68 -0.25 21.70 -13.23
CA PHE A 68 -0.58 22.96 -12.55
C PHE A 68 -0.98 24.04 -13.54
N ASP A 69 -0.17 24.26 -14.58
CA ASP A 69 -0.41 25.25 -15.65
C ASP A 69 -1.73 25.01 -16.41
N ARG A 70 -2.29 23.79 -16.34
CA ARG A 70 -3.53 23.43 -17.01
C ARG A 70 -4.79 23.58 -16.16
N VAL A 71 -4.67 23.52 -14.84
CA VAL A 71 -5.83 23.45 -13.93
C VAL A 71 -5.94 24.61 -12.93
N SER A 72 -4.91 25.45 -12.84
CA SER A 72 -4.88 26.66 -12.00
C SER A 72 -4.76 27.92 -12.87
#